data_AF-A0A8T4MAC2-F1
#
_entry.id   AF-A0A8T4MAC2-F1
#
_cell.length_a   1.000
_cell.length_b   1.000
_cell.length_c   1.000
_cell.angle_alpha   90.00
_cell.angle_beta   90.00
_cell.angle_gamma   90.00
#
_symmetry.space_group_name_H-M   'P 1'
#
loop_
_entity.id
_entity.type
_entity.pdbx_description
1 polymer ?
#
loop_
_entity_poly.entity_id
_entity_poly.type
_entity_poly.pdbx_seq_one_letter_code
_entity_poly.pdbx_strand_id
1 'polypeptide(L)'
;MKSSNPHQQMSLLPTNKIQFLEDSLLIDKKILVLSDLHIGYEEYLYRESLFQRMQLKDILNKLNRIFDFLNSRKITIKKIVILGDLKHEFGEISDAEWRETINLLDYLLAKIKSKDNREKIILIKGNHDNILGPIARKREIKLKNYYKFKDICFIHGDKLYKDCLKDSKILILGHLHPSITLSDEYKREKYKCFLRGKWKNFLVYILPSFSETTFGYDLQLLNEEKHNHGFLIIPPKQLNGFNVIIYNNKENKEYDFGNVKNLLNSVKHDS
;
A
#
# COMPACT_ATOMS: atom_id res chain seq x y z
N MET A 1 37.39 -28.23 7.39
CA MET A 1 36.17 -27.85 8.14
C MET A 1 36.33 -26.45 8.70
N LYS A 2 35.49 -25.53 8.19
CA LYS A 2 34.92 -24.30 8.76
C LYS A 2 34.79 -23.29 7.64
N SER A 3 33.66 -23.41 6.95
CA SER A 3 33.13 -22.47 5.97
C SER A 3 32.86 -21.13 6.65
N SER A 4 33.60 -20.10 6.23
CA SER A 4 33.30 -18.70 6.53
C SER A 4 32.10 -18.25 5.70
N ASN A 5 30.99 -18.07 6.40
CA ASN A 5 29.68 -17.64 5.90
C ASN A 5 29.75 -16.23 5.27
N PRO A 6 29.36 -16.00 4.00
CA PRO A 6 29.42 -14.69 3.37
C PRO A 6 28.17 -13.85 3.71
N HIS A 7 28.01 -13.50 4.99
CA HIS A 7 27.15 -12.38 5.39
C HIS A 7 27.98 -11.10 5.43
N GLN A 8 28.28 -10.54 4.26
CA GLN A 8 28.88 -9.20 4.15
C GLN A 8 27.78 -8.13 4.13
N GLN A 9 27.65 -7.47 5.28
CA GLN A 9 27.23 -6.09 5.52
C GLN A 9 26.60 -5.33 4.33
N MET A 10 25.27 -5.27 4.32
CA MET A 10 24.55 -4.16 3.71
C MET A 10 24.59 -2.97 4.68
N SER A 11 25.19 -1.86 4.25
CA SER A 11 25.12 -0.59 4.96
C SER A 11 23.66 -0.11 5.02
N LEU A 12 23.07 -0.26 6.20
CA LEU A 12 21.71 0.15 6.52
C LEU A 12 21.64 1.69 6.50
N LEU A 13 21.03 2.25 5.45
CA LEU A 13 20.25 3.50 5.63
C LEU A 13 19.30 3.27 6.81
N PRO A 14 18.99 4.25 7.66
CA PRO A 14 18.37 4.02 8.96
C PRO A 14 16.99 3.37 8.80
N THR A 15 16.96 2.03 8.81
CA THR A 15 15.80 1.15 8.63
C THR A 15 14.82 1.27 9.79
N ASN A 16 15.22 1.90 10.89
CA ASN A 16 14.36 2.13 12.05
C ASN A 16 13.24 3.17 11.82
N LYS A 17 13.17 3.81 10.65
CA LYS A 17 12.18 4.86 10.34
C LYS A 17 10.93 4.38 9.61
N ILE A 18 10.96 3.23 8.92
CA ILE A 18 9.82 2.71 8.15
C ILE A 18 9.53 1.30 8.63
N GLN A 19 8.31 1.06 9.11
CA GLN A 19 7.88 -0.24 9.62
C GLN A 19 6.68 -0.72 8.82
N PHE A 20 6.65 -2.02 8.48
CA PHE A 20 5.48 -2.67 7.91
C PHE A 20 4.47 -2.93 9.03
N LEU A 21 3.19 -2.75 8.75
CA LEU A 21 2.12 -2.95 9.72
C LEU A 21 0.83 -3.34 9.02
N GLU A 22 0.46 -4.62 9.04
CA GLU A 22 -0.58 -5.18 8.17
C GLU A 22 -0.34 -4.76 6.71
N ASP A 23 -1.33 -4.25 6.00
CA ASP A 23 -1.22 -3.71 4.63
C ASP A 23 -0.84 -2.21 4.60
N SER A 24 -0.17 -1.71 5.63
CA SER A 24 0.22 -0.30 5.79
C SER A 24 1.70 -0.11 6.14
N LEU A 25 2.17 1.13 6.04
CA LEU A 25 3.49 1.52 6.58
C LEU A 25 3.35 2.51 7.73
N LEU A 26 4.21 2.37 8.74
CA LEU A 26 4.40 3.34 9.81
C LEU A 26 5.74 4.05 9.66
N ILE A 27 5.69 5.36 9.41
CA ILE A 27 6.87 6.23 9.22
C ILE A 27 7.14 7.05 10.48
N ASP A 28 8.39 7.02 10.96
CA ASP A 28 8.87 7.75 12.14
C ASP A 28 8.00 7.57 13.39
N LYS A 29 7.29 6.43 13.50
CA LYS A 29 6.29 6.12 14.54
C LYS A 29 5.21 7.22 14.70
N LYS A 30 4.87 7.91 13.61
CA LYS A 30 3.97 9.09 13.65
C LYS A 30 3.05 9.20 12.45
N ILE A 31 3.46 8.70 11.29
CA ILE A 31 2.69 8.78 10.04
C ILE A 31 2.27 7.37 9.64
N LEU A 32 0.96 7.13 9.57
CA LEU A 32 0.41 5.90 9.01
C LEU A 32 0.16 6.11 7.51
N VAL A 33 0.60 5.17 6.67
CA VAL A 33 0.46 5.24 5.22
C VAL A 33 -0.43 4.10 4.77
N LEU A 34 -1.53 4.45 4.13
CA LEU A 34 -2.52 3.53 3.57
C LEU A 34 -2.54 3.67 2.05
N SER A 35 -2.98 2.64 1.35
CA SER A 35 -3.03 2.62 -0.10
C SER A 35 -4.30 1.93 -0.59
N ASP A 36 -4.93 2.47 -1.63
CA ASP A 36 -5.87 1.74 -2.48
C ASP A 36 -7.01 1.06 -1.69
N LEU A 37 -7.81 1.88 -1.02
CA LEU A 37 -8.93 1.43 -0.20
C LEU A 37 -10.15 1.01 -1.04
N HIS A 38 -10.29 1.60 -2.25
CA HIS A 38 -11.33 1.32 -3.23
C HIS A 38 -12.75 1.23 -2.65
N ILE A 39 -13.13 2.17 -1.79
CA ILE A 39 -14.49 2.24 -1.25
C ILE A 39 -15.49 2.27 -2.41
N GLY A 40 -16.48 1.38 -2.36
CA GLY A 40 -17.49 1.22 -3.40
C GLY A 40 -17.26 0.07 -4.38
N TYR A 41 -16.12 -0.62 -4.31
CA TYR A 41 -15.84 -1.72 -5.24
C TYR A 41 -16.85 -2.88 -5.11
N GLU A 42 -17.30 -3.19 -3.89
CA GLU A 42 -18.33 -4.22 -3.68
C GLU A 42 -19.69 -3.85 -4.27
N GLU A 43 -20.06 -2.57 -4.33
CA GLU A 43 -21.31 -2.17 -4.98
C GLU A 43 -21.32 -2.58 -6.46
N TYR A 44 -20.16 -2.46 -7.10
CA TYR A 44 -19.99 -2.91 -8.48
C TYR A 44 -20.00 -4.42 -8.62
N LEU A 45 -19.25 -5.14 -7.79
CA LEU A 45 -19.31 -6.59 -7.77
C LEU A 45 -20.72 -7.09 -7.44
N TYR A 46 -21.47 -6.37 -6.60
CA TYR A 46 -22.85 -6.68 -6.23
C TYR A 46 -23.82 -6.57 -7.42
N ARG A 47 -23.59 -5.57 -8.29
CA ARG A 47 -24.35 -5.40 -9.52
C ARG A 47 -24.08 -6.53 -10.53
N GLU A 48 -22.90 -7.14 -10.46
CA GLU A 48 -22.50 -8.25 -11.34
C GLU A 48 -22.70 -9.65 -10.72
N SER A 49 -22.83 -9.77 -9.38
CA SER A 49 -22.96 -11.02 -8.63
C SER A 49 -23.48 -10.76 -7.20
N LEU A 50 -24.09 -11.72 -6.48
CA LEU A 50 -24.66 -11.51 -5.12
C LEU A 50 -23.60 -11.35 -3.99
N PHE A 51 -22.67 -10.41 -4.13
CA PHE A 51 -21.60 -10.12 -3.17
C PHE A 51 -22.12 -9.41 -1.90
N GLN A 52 -21.68 -9.81 -0.70
CA GLN A 52 -22.13 -9.16 0.54
C GLN A 52 -21.41 -7.84 0.75
N ARG A 53 -22.14 -6.78 1.13
CA ARG A 53 -21.58 -5.44 1.42
C ARG A 53 -20.87 -5.42 2.79
N MET A 54 -19.60 -5.77 2.84
CA MET A 54 -18.78 -5.82 4.04
C MET A 54 -17.47 -5.01 3.97
N GLN A 55 -17.14 -4.39 2.83
CA GLN A 55 -15.87 -3.72 2.58
C GLN A 55 -15.50 -2.70 3.67
N LEU A 56 -16.40 -1.75 3.98
CA LEU A 56 -16.12 -0.74 5.01
C LEU A 56 -15.92 -1.40 6.38
N LYS A 57 -16.72 -2.42 6.71
CA LYS A 57 -16.60 -3.13 7.99
C LYS A 57 -15.24 -3.84 8.10
N ASP A 58 -14.77 -4.47 7.03
CA ASP A 58 -13.47 -5.16 7.01
C ASP A 58 -12.31 -4.19 7.10
N ILE A 59 -12.38 -3.07 6.38
CA ILE A 59 -11.42 -1.96 6.48
C ILE A 59 -11.37 -1.42 7.90
N LEU A 60 -12.52 -1.15 8.53
CA LEU A 60 -12.57 -0.64 9.91
C LEU A 60 -12.05 -1.66 10.93
N ASN A 61 -12.33 -2.96 10.74
CA ASN A 61 -11.78 -4.03 11.57
C ASN A 61 -10.25 -4.09 11.47
N LYS A 62 -9.71 -4.01 10.25
CA LYS A 62 -8.27 -3.93 10.01
C LYS A 62 -7.64 -2.70 10.67
N LEU A 63 -8.25 -1.54 10.50
CA LEU A 63 -7.78 -0.30 11.15
C LEU A 63 -7.85 -0.39 12.68
N ASN A 64 -8.89 -1.00 13.24
CA ASN A 64 -8.98 -1.20 14.69
C ASN A 64 -7.80 -2.01 15.21
N ARG A 65 -7.47 -3.15 14.58
CA ARG A 65 -6.28 -3.95 14.96
C ARG A 65 -4.99 -3.13 14.90
N ILE A 66 -4.80 -2.37 13.82
CA ILE A 66 -3.65 -1.47 13.68
C ILE A 66 -3.60 -0.46 14.82
N PHE A 67 -4.69 0.26 15.10
CA PHE A 67 -4.72 1.27 16.15
C PHE A 67 -4.58 0.67 17.56
N ASP A 68 -5.13 -0.51 17.81
CA ASP A 68 -4.97 -1.23 19.09
C ASP A 68 -3.53 -1.66 19.30
N PHE A 69 -2.88 -2.21 18.26
CA PHE A 69 -1.44 -2.50 18.28
C PHE A 69 -0.62 -1.24 18.57
N LEU A 70 -0.88 -0.13 17.87
CA LEU A 70 -0.17 1.14 18.08
C LEU A 70 -0.38 1.69 19.50
N ASN A 71 -1.61 1.64 20.02
CA ASN A 71 -1.95 2.06 21.38
C ASN A 71 -1.22 1.22 22.43
N SER A 72 -1.15 -0.11 22.24
CA SER A 72 -0.41 -1.03 23.12
C SER A 72 1.09 -0.68 23.19
N ARG A 73 1.64 -0.13 22.10
CA ARG A 73 3.02 0.35 21.99
C ARG A 73 3.21 1.82 22.40
N LYS A 74 2.15 2.48 22.87
CA LYS A 74 2.11 3.92 23.19
C LYS A 74 2.53 4.81 22.00
N ILE A 75 2.26 4.35 20.78
CA ILE A 75 2.53 5.08 19.55
C ILE A 75 1.31 5.93 19.21
N THR A 76 1.53 7.23 19.04
CA THR A 76 0.47 8.18 18.68
C THR A 76 0.62 8.63 17.24
N ILE A 77 -0.40 8.34 16.43
CA ILE A 77 -0.47 8.79 15.04
C ILE A 77 -0.79 10.29 14.99
N LYS A 78 0.05 11.03 14.28
CA LYS A 78 -0.06 12.47 14.07
C LYS A 78 -0.56 12.83 12.67
N LYS A 79 -0.43 11.91 11.73
CA LYS A 79 -0.79 12.11 10.33
C LYS A 79 -1.10 10.78 9.66
N ILE A 80 -2.04 10.80 8.73
CA ILE A 80 -2.33 9.67 7.84
C ILE A 80 -2.13 10.14 6.40
N VAL A 81 -1.42 9.34 5.61
CA VAL A 81 -1.23 9.57 4.17
C VAL A 81 -1.95 8.45 3.44
N ILE A 82 -2.85 8.79 2.51
CA ILE A 82 -3.56 7.83 1.67
C ILE A 82 -3.01 7.99 0.24
N LEU A 83 -2.41 6.94 -0.31
CA LEU A 83 -1.70 6.94 -1.60
C LEU A 83 -2.64 6.74 -2.80
N GLY A 84 -3.75 7.46 -2.84
CA GLY A 84 -4.73 7.36 -3.94
C GLY A 84 -5.64 6.15 -3.87
N ASP A 85 -6.55 6.14 -4.83
CA ASP A 85 -7.63 5.16 -5.01
C ASP A 85 -8.38 4.90 -3.71
N LEU A 86 -8.78 6.00 -3.05
CA LEU A 86 -9.63 5.93 -1.87
C LEU A 86 -11.01 5.37 -2.25
N LYS A 87 -11.50 5.75 -3.42
CA LYS A 87 -12.80 5.34 -3.96
C LYS A 87 -12.58 4.64 -5.30
N HIS A 88 -13.49 3.74 -5.67
CA HIS A 88 -13.53 3.19 -7.01
C HIS A 88 -14.46 4.00 -7.93
N GLU A 89 -14.19 4.07 -9.23
CA GLU A 89 -14.89 4.98 -10.15
C GLU A 89 -15.97 4.27 -10.99
N PHE A 90 -17.24 4.60 -10.73
CA PHE A 90 -18.33 4.50 -11.69
C PHE A 90 -18.94 5.89 -11.81
N GLY A 91 -19.24 6.34 -13.03
CA GLY A 91 -19.45 7.75 -13.37
C GLY A 91 -20.30 8.59 -12.39
N GLU A 92 -21.35 8.03 -11.78
CA GLU A 92 -22.10 8.66 -10.69
C GLU A 92 -21.80 7.98 -9.35
N ILE A 93 -21.50 8.79 -8.32
CA ILE A 93 -21.29 8.28 -6.96
C ILE A 93 -22.63 7.83 -6.37
N SER A 94 -22.71 6.58 -5.90
CA SER A 94 -23.86 6.16 -5.10
C SER A 94 -23.87 6.85 -3.72
N ASP A 95 -25.04 7.20 -3.21
CA ASP A 95 -25.16 7.79 -1.86
C ASP A 95 -24.53 6.90 -0.76
N ALA A 96 -24.53 5.58 -0.96
CA ALA A 96 -23.89 4.63 -0.07
C ALA A 96 -22.36 4.81 -0.07
N GLU A 97 -21.71 4.77 -1.23
CA GLU A 97 -20.26 5.00 -1.37
C GLU A 97 -19.83 6.32 -0.77
N TRP A 98 -20.61 7.38 -1.02
CA TRP A 98 -20.35 8.70 -0.46
C TRP A 98 -20.36 8.66 1.07
N ARG A 99 -21.40 8.09 1.68
CA ARG A 99 -21.51 7.97 3.14
C ARG A 99 -20.40 7.11 3.72
N GLU A 100 -20.07 5.99 3.09
CA GLU A 100 -19.03 5.08 3.57
C GLU A 100 -17.64 5.73 3.53
N THR A 101 -17.34 6.45 2.44
CA THR A 101 -16.08 7.20 2.32
C THR A 101 -15.98 8.27 3.41
N ILE A 102 -17.07 9.01 3.66
CA ILE A 102 -17.12 10.01 4.74
C ILE A 102 -16.93 9.35 6.11
N ASN A 103 -17.61 8.22 6.37
CA ASN A 103 -17.49 7.50 7.64
C ASN A 103 -16.05 7.01 7.89
N LEU A 104 -15.39 6.49 6.85
CA LEU A 104 -13.98 6.10 6.94
C LEU A 104 -13.09 7.29 7.28
N LEU A 105 -13.27 8.42 6.59
CA LEU A 105 -12.49 9.62 6.83
C LEU A 105 -12.71 10.18 8.24
N ASP A 106 -13.96 10.20 8.72
CA ASP A 106 -14.31 10.63 10.07
C ASP A 106 -13.68 9.73 11.13
N TYR A 107 -13.74 8.42 10.92
CA TYR A 107 -13.07 7.43 11.77
C TYR A 107 -11.56 7.69 11.82
N LEU A 108 -10.90 7.88 10.68
CA LEU A 108 -9.46 8.14 10.60
C LEU A 108 -9.08 9.46 11.28
N LEU A 109 -9.86 10.52 11.07
CA LEU A 109 -9.65 11.82 11.73
C LEU A 109 -9.74 11.70 13.26
N ALA A 110 -10.69 10.92 13.78
CA ALA A 110 -10.86 10.69 15.21
C ALA A 110 -9.67 9.94 15.85
N LYS A 111 -8.94 9.13 15.08
CA LYS A 111 -7.77 8.38 15.55
C LYS A 111 -6.47 9.21 15.59
N ILE A 112 -6.45 10.39 14.97
CA ILE A 112 -5.26 11.25 14.90
C ILE A 112 -5.22 12.21 16.10
N LYS A 113 -4.19 12.08 16.94
CA LYS A 113 -3.95 12.99 18.06
C LYS A 113 -2.81 13.95 17.71
N SER A 114 -3.16 15.06 17.07
CA SER A 114 -2.24 16.15 16.71
C SER A 114 -2.76 17.49 17.24
N LYS A 115 -1.85 18.29 17.81
CA LYS A 115 -2.11 19.70 18.17
C LYS A 115 -2.16 20.61 16.92
N ASP A 116 -1.51 20.21 15.83
CA ASP A 116 -1.67 20.87 14.54
C ASP A 116 -2.94 20.32 13.89
N ASN A 117 -3.93 21.19 13.72
CA ASN A 117 -5.19 20.85 13.07
C ASN A 117 -5.06 20.79 11.54
N ARG A 118 -3.94 21.26 10.98
CA ARG A 118 -3.74 21.26 9.53
C ARG A 118 -3.21 19.91 9.07
N GLU A 119 -3.72 19.45 7.93
CA GLU A 119 -3.15 18.32 7.18
C GLU A 119 -3.07 17.01 7.99
N LYS A 120 -4.04 16.74 8.88
CA LYS A 120 -4.13 15.46 9.62
C LYS A 120 -4.18 14.28 8.66
N ILE A 121 -5.02 14.38 7.63
CA ILE A 121 -5.04 13.44 6.51
C ILE A 121 -4.50 14.15 5.27
N ILE A 122 -3.53 13.51 4.61
CA ILE A 122 -3.09 13.86 3.27
C ILE A 122 -3.66 12.82 2.32
N LEU A 123 -4.53 13.25 1.42
CA LEU A 123 -5.10 12.39 0.40
C LEU A 123 -4.37 12.67 -0.91
N ILE A 124 -3.64 11.68 -1.41
CA ILE A 124 -3.03 11.75 -2.74
C ILE A 124 -4.08 11.32 -3.75
N LYS A 125 -4.19 12.01 -4.88
CA LYS A 125 -5.14 11.65 -5.95
C LYS A 125 -4.61 10.41 -6.69
N GLY A 126 -5.41 9.33 -6.73
CA GLY A 126 -5.20 8.19 -7.60
C GLY A 126 -5.86 8.36 -8.98
N ASN A 127 -5.66 7.40 -9.88
CA ASN A 127 -6.25 7.47 -11.22
C ASN A 127 -7.76 7.18 -11.22
N HIS A 128 -8.30 6.53 -10.19
CA HIS A 128 -9.74 6.28 -10.02
C HIS A 128 -10.46 7.37 -9.19
N ASP A 129 -9.75 8.42 -8.77
CA ASP A 129 -10.23 9.42 -7.82
C ASP A 129 -10.81 10.69 -8.50
N ASN A 130 -11.64 10.53 -9.53
CA ASN A 130 -12.12 11.67 -10.32
C ASN A 130 -13.09 12.60 -9.59
N ILE A 131 -13.84 12.09 -8.61
CA ILE A 131 -14.86 12.86 -7.84
C ILE A 131 -14.54 12.87 -6.33
N LEU A 132 -13.26 12.96 -5.95
CA LEU A 132 -12.87 13.10 -4.54
C LEU A 132 -12.93 14.53 -3.99
N GLY A 133 -12.85 15.54 -4.86
CA GLY A 133 -12.76 16.95 -4.45
C GLY A 133 -13.87 17.40 -3.50
N PRO A 134 -15.16 17.10 -3.80
CA PRO A 134 -16.27 17.42 -2.91
C PRO A 134 -16.18 16.75 -1.52
N ILE A 135 -15.79 15.48 -1.45
CA ILE A 135 -15.63 14.72 -0.19
C ILE A 135 -14.50 15.33 0.63
N ALA A 136 -13.33 15.53 0.01
CA ALA A 136 -12.16 16.11 0.65
C ALA A 136 -12.47 17.52 1.22
N ARG A 137 -13.17 18.36 0.44
CA ARG A 137 -13.59 19.70 0.89
C ARG A 137 -14.54 19.63 2.09
N LYS A 138 -15.50 18.70 2.10
CA LYS A 138 -16.48 18.52 3.20
C LYS A 138 -15.83 18.19 4.55
N ARG A 139 -14.58 17.68 4.54
CA ARG A 139 -13.81 17.32 5.75
C ARG A 139 -12.53 18.11 5.91
N GLU A 140 -12.35 19.18 5.14
CA GLU A 140 -11.13 20.01 5.14
C GLU A 140 -9.84 19.19 4.92
N ILE A 141 -9.95 18.08 4.19
CA ILE A 141 -8.83 17.22 3.84
C ILE A 141 -8.16 17.78 2.60
N LYS A 142 -6.83 17.86 2.63
CA LYS A 142 -6.08 18.31 1.46
C LYS A 142 -5.90 17.16 0.47
N LEU A 143 -6.51 17.32 -0.69
CA LEU A 143 -6.20 16.55 -1.89
C LEU A 143 -4.92 17.09 -2.52
N LYS A 144 -3.94 16.22 -2.78
CA LYS A 144 -2.64 16.56 -3.38
C LYS A 144 -2.28 15.59 -4.50
N ASN A 145 -1.43 16.02 -5.41
CA ASN A 145 -0.86 15.12 -6.44
C ASN A 145 0.28 14.27 -5.88
N TYR A 146 0.97 14.78 -4.87
CA TYR A 146 2.04 14.10 -4.16
C TYR A 146 2.16 14.68 -2.76
N TYR A 147 2.91 14.01 -1.90
CA TYR A 147 3.30 14.54 -0.60
C TYR A 147 4.78 14.31 -0.37
N LYS A 148 5.47 15.32 0.18
CA LYS A 148 6.88 15.22 0.53
C LYS A 148 7.03 15.45 2.02
N PHE A 149 7.70 14.53 2.70
CA PHE A 149 8.04 14.65 4.11
C PHE A 149 9.50 14.26 4.30
N LYS A 150 10.34 15.25 4.66
CA LYS A 150 11.80 15.10 4.69
C LYS A 150 12.33 14.64 3.33
N ASP A 151 13.08 13.56 3.30
CA ASP A 151 13.65 12.90 2.13
C ASP A 151 12.75 11.78 1.57
N ILE A 152 11.46 11.77 1.93
CA ILE A 152 10.48 10.78 1.48
C ILE A 152 9.46 11.43 0.55
N CYS A 153 9.33 10.87 -0.64
CA CYS A 153 8.31 11.20 -1.62
C CYS A 153 7.19 10.16 -1.59
N PHE A 154 5.95 10.61 -1.45
CA PHE A 154 4.73 9.81 -1.47
C PHE A 154 3.94 10.18 -2.72
N ILE A 155 3.57 9.17 -3.52
CA ILE A 155 2.78 9.31 -4.74
C ILE A 155 1.82 8.13 -4.86
N HIS A 156 0.79 8.23 -5.70
CA HIS A 156 -0.08 7.08 -5.98
C HIS A 156 0.69 6.01 -6.76
N GLY A 157 1.26 6.34 -7.93
CA GLY A 157 2.09 5.41 -8.69
C GLY A 157 1.76 5.33 -10.17
N ASP A 158 0.68 5.98 -10.62
CA ASP A 158 0.30 6.19 -12.01
C ASP A 158 1.21 7.21 -12.74
N LYS A 159 1.77 8.17 -11.99
CA LYS A 159 2.59 9.26 -12.53
C LYS A 159 3.73 9.67 -11.60
N LEU A 160 4.86 10.08 -12.21
CA LEU A 160 6.00 10.66 -11.50
C LEU A 160 5.88 12.18 -11.35
N TYR A 161 6.34 12.70 -10.21
CA TYR A 161 6.34 14.13 -9.90
C TYR A 161 7.75 14.63 -9.60
N LYS A 162 8.37 15.36 -10.54
CA LYS A 162 9.77 15.83 -10.45
C LYS A 162 10.05 16.58 -9.14
N ASP A 163 9.16 17.46 -8.71
CA ASP A 163 9.31 18.25 -7.49
C ASP A 163 9.30 17.40 -6.21
N CYS A 164 8.52 16.32 -6.22
CA CYS A 164 8.51 15.35 -5.12
C CYS A 164 9.80 14.54 -5.08
N LEU A 165 10.28 14.12 -6.25
CA LEU A 165 11.49 13.30 -6.40
C LEU A 165 12.78 14.08 -6.09
N LYS A 166 12.80 15.39 -6.37
CA LYS A 166 13.94 16.26 -6.07
C LYS A 166 14.30 16.16 -4.59
N ASP A 167 15.57 15.94 -4.26
CA ASP A 167 16.11 15.80 -2.90
C ASP A 167 15.50 14.65 -2.05
N SER A 168 14.70 13.78 -2.65
CA SER A 168 14.15 12.60 -1.99
C SER A 168 15.09 11.41 -2.16
N LYS A 169 15.18 10.58 -1.13
CA LYS A 169 15.94 9.32 -1.12
C LYS A 169 15.03 8.09 -1.08
N ILE A 170 13.81 8.28 -0.59
CA ILE A 170 12.81 7.22 -0.45
C ILE A 170 11.59 7.57 -1.29
N LEU A 171 11.08 6.59 -2.02
CA LEU A 171 9.84 6.68 -2.78
C LEU A 171 8.85 5.65 -2.24
N ILE A 172 7.65 6.10 -1.87
CA ILE A 172 6.57 5.25 -1.38
C ILE A 172 5.39 5.41 -2.34
N LEU A 173 4.91 4.30 -2.90
CA LEU A 173 3.82 4.27 -3.86
C LEU A 173 2.83 3.12 -3.61
N GLY A 174 1.62 3.29 -4.11
CA GLY A 174 0.53 2.32 -4.18
C GLY A 174 0.34 1.79 -5.59
N HIS A 175 -0.91 1.83 -6.09
CA HIS A 175 -1.35 1.62 -7.48
C HIS A 175 -1.15 0.20 -8.03
N LEU A 176 0.02 -0.42 -7.83
CA LEU A 176 0.30 -1.78 -8.31
C LEU A 176 -0.44 -2.85 -7.51
N HIS A 177 -0.64 -2.60 -6.21
CA HIS A 177 -1.18 -3.55 -5.22
C HIS A 177 -0.50 -4.92 -5.36
N PRO A 178 0.81 -5.03 -5.13
CA PRO A 178 1.50 -6.27 -5.45
C PRO A 178 0.97 -7.43 -4.62
N SER A 179 0.82 -8.57 -5.29
CA SER A 179 0.49 -9.84 -4.68
C SER A 179 1.38 -10.93 -5.24
N ILE A 180 1.55 -12.00 -4.48
CA ILE A 180 2.31 -13.16 -4.92
C ILE A 180 1.48 -14.41 -4.61
N THR A 181 1.34 -15.27 -5.61
CA THR A 181 0.85 -16.61 -5.35
C THR A 181 2.01 -17.50 -4.94
N LEU A 182 1.90 -18.14 -3.77
CA LEU A 182 2.84 -19.14 -3.29
C LEU A 182 2.18 -20.51 -3.44
N SER A 183 2.94 -21.49 -3.90
CA SER A 183 2.46 -22.85 -4.08
C SER A 183 3.48 -23.88 -3.63
N ASP A 184 2.98 -24.97 -3.08
CA ASP A 184 3.68 -26.24 -2.90
C ASP A 184 2.86 -27.37 -3.56
N GLU A 185 3.26 -28.63 -3.34
CA GLU A 185 2.59 -29.82 -3.90
C GLU A 185 1.10 -29.95 -3.53
N TYR A 186 0.67 -29.33 -2.42
CA TYR A 186 -0.67 -29.53 -1.85
C TYR A 186 -1.53 -28.27 -1.84
N LYS A 187 -0.92 -27.09 -1.77
CA LYS A 187 -1.61 -25.83 -1.56
C LYS A 187 -1.08 -24.75 -2.49
N ARG A 188 -2.02 -24.00 -3.07
CA ARG A 188 -1.75 -22.75 -3.78
C ARG A 188 -2.54 -21.64 -3.12
N GLU A 189 -1.85 -20.60 -2.65
CA GLU A 189 -2.47 -19.49 -1.94
C GLU A 189 -1.87 -18.16 -2.37
N LYS A 190 -2.76 -17.18 -2.58
CA LYS A 190 -2.39 -15.83 -3.01
C LYS A 190 -2.29 -14.91 -1.79
N TYR A 191 -1.18 -14.19 -1.70
CA TYR A 191 -0.90 -13.28 -0.61
C TYR A 191 -0.72 -11.86 -1.15
N LYS A 192 -1.30 -10.88 -0.47
CA LYS A 192 -0.86 -9.49 -0.59
C LYS A 192 0.56 -9.37 -0.10
N CYS A 193 1.34 -8.50 -0.74
CA CYS A 193 2.72 -8.28 -0.34
C CYS A 193 3.12 -6.82 -0.56
N PHE A 194 4.16 -6.39 0.13
CA PHE A 194 4.89 -5.19 -0.21
C PHE A 194 6.04 -5.55 -1.13
N LEU A 195 6.46 -4.58 -1.95
CA LEU A 195 7.75 -4.66 -2.63
C LEU A 195 8.71 -3.63 -2.03
N ARG A 196 9.93 -4.07 -1.69
CA ARG A 196 11.02 -3.20 -1.21
C ARG A 196 12.26 -3.40 -2.07
N GLY A 197 12.72 -2.35 -2.74
CA GLY A 197 13.87 -2.47 -3.62
C GLY A 197 14.52 -1.13 -3.97
N LYS A 198 15.58 -1.18 -4.79
CA LYS A 198 16.21 0.03 -5.31
C LYS A 198 15.76 0.26 -6.74
N TRP A 199 15.41 1.51 -7.05
CA TRP A 199 15.15 1.95 -8.42
C TRP A 199 15.78 3.31 -8.63
N LYS A 200 16.68 3.41 -9.62
CA LYS A 200 17.57 4.57 -9.80
C LYS A 200 18.30 4.86 -8.47
N ASN A 201 18.22 6.08 -7.96
CA ASN A 201 18.80 6.51 -6.69
C ASN A 201 17.84 6.42 -5.50
N PHE A 202 16.64 5.83 -5.67
CA PHE A 202 15.63 5.73 -4.63
C PHE A 202 15.62 4.34 -3.97
N LEU A 203 15.44 4.32 -2.66
CA LEU A 203 14.87 3.17 -1.96
C LEU A 203 13.35 3.24 -2.11
N VAL A 204 12.75 2.20 -2.69
CA VAL A 204 11.34 2.18 -3.05
C VAL A 204 10.57 1.20 -2.18
N TYR A 205 9.39 1.63 -1.73
CA TYR A 205 8.38 0.79 -1.11
C TYR A 205 7.09 0.87 -1.94
N ILE A 206 6.56 -0.29 -2.32
CA ILE A 206 5.27 -0.40 -3.00
C ILE A 206 4.32 -1.13 -2.05
N LEU A 207 3.20 -0.49 -1.70
CA LEU A 207 2.21 -1.02 -0.77
C LEU A 207 1.21 -1.94 -1.50
N PRO A 208 0.73 -3.00 -0.84
CA PRO A 208 -0.46 -3.73 -1.28
C PRO A 208 -1.71 -2.85 -1.17
N SER A 209 -2.81 -3.30 -1.78
CA SER A 209 -4.14 -2.75 -1.51
C SER A 209 -4.53 -2.99 -0.05
N PHE A 210 -5.02 -1.95 0.61
CA PHE A 210 -5.56 -2.09 1.96
C PHE A 210 -6.90 -2.84 1.98
N SER A 211 -7.64 -2.77 0.86
CA SER A 211 -8.97 -3.34 0.69
C SER A 211 -8.93 -4.87 0.51
N GLU A 212 -9.79 -5.64 1.19
CA GLU A 212 -9.82 -7.11 1.03
C GLU A 212 -10.45 -7.59 -0.28
N THR A 213 -11.14 -6.70 -0.99
CA THR A 213 -11.83 -7.01 -2.23
C THR A 213 -10.87 -7.23 -3.41
N THR A 214 -9.65 -6.70 -3.31
CA THR A 214 -8.62 -6.82 -4.34
C THR A 214 -7.31 -7.30 -3.73
N PHE A 215 -6.86 -8.49 -4.12
CA PHE A 215 -5.49 -8.93 -3.81
C PHE A 215 -4.45 -8.15 -4.63
N GLY A 216 -4.86 -7.68 -5.81
CA GLY A 216 -4.03 -6.86 -6.70
C GLY A 216 -3.23 -7.66 -7.73
N TYR A 217 -2.22 -7.02 -8.32
CA TYR A 217 -1.44 -7.55 -9.43
C TYR A 217 -0.59 -8.74 -8.98
N ASP A 218 -0.77 -9.91 -9.60
CA ASP A 218 0.02 -11.09 -9.29
C ASP A 218 1.40 -10.99 -9.96
N LEU A 219 2.44 -10.94 -9.14
CA LEU A 219 3.82 -10.84 -9.58
C LEU A 219 4.28 -12.06 -10.41
N GLN A 220 3.56 -13.18 -10.38
CA GLN A 220 3.80 -14.29 -11.31
C GLN A 220 3.65 -13.87 -12.79
N LEU A 221 2.75 -12.92 -13.06
CA LEU A 221 2.45 -12.43 -14.40
C LEU A 221 3.45 -11.37 -14.89
N LEU A 222 4.42 -10.99 -14.06
CA LEU A 222 5.32 -9.86 -14.30
C LEU A 222 6.20 -10.01 -15.55
N ASN A 223 6.52 -11.25 -15.93
CA ASN A 223 7.38 -11.55 -17.08
C ASN A 223 6.60 -12.10 -18.29
N GLU A 224 5.27 -12.08 -18.24
CA GLU A 224 4.43 -12.56 -19.34
C GLU A 224 4.23 -11.47 -20.40
N GLU A 225 4.73 -11.69 -21.62
CA GLU A 225 4.72 -10.70 -22.71
C GLU A 225 3.32 -10.24 -23.13
N LYS A 226 2.28 -11.02 -22.81
CA LYS A 226 0.88 -10.70 -23.15
C LYS A 226 0.26 -9.68 -22.19
N HIS A 227 0.89 -9.39 -21.05
CA HIS A 227 0.35 -8.46 -20.07
C HIS A 227 0.79 -7.02 -20.38
N ASN A 228 -0.20 -6.12 -20.51
CA ASN A 228 0.08 -4.69 -20.66
C ASN A 228 0.55 -4.13 -19.31
N HIS A 229 1.74 -3.55 -19.29
CA HIS A 229 2.34 -2.94 -18.10
C HIS A 229 2.35 -1.39 -18.16
N GLY A 230 1.56 -0.78 -19.03
CA GLY A 230 1.54 0.68 -19.25
C GLY A 230 1.14 1.52 -18.03
N PHE A 231 0.63 0.87 -16.97
CA PHE A 231 0.29 1.50 -15.70
C PHE A 231 1.47 1.55 -14.70
N LEU A 232 2.58 0.87 -14.99
CA LEU A 232 3.74 0.80 -14.10
C LEU A 232 4.76 1.93 -14.36
N ILE A 233 4.97 2.80 -13.37
CA ILE A 233 6.07 3.78 -13.41
C ILE A 233 7.47 3.15 -13.25
N ILE A 234 7.53 1.93 -12.68
CA ILE A 234 8.75 1.13 -12.57
C ILE A 234 8.64 -0.04 -13.55
N PRO A 235 9.51 -0.13 -14.56
CA PRO A 235 9.50 -1.22 -15.52
C PRO A 235 9.48 -2.61 -14.86
N PRO A 236 8.66 -3.57 -15.34
CA PRO A 236 8.57 -4.93 -14.80
C PRO A 236 9.92 -5.61 -14.60
N LYS A 237 10.83 -5.49 -15.58
CA LYS A 237 12.18 -6.06 -15.51
C LYS A 237 12.99 -5.54 -14.31
N GLN A 238 12.73 -4.32 -13.85
CA GLN A 238 13.40 -3.74 -12.68
C GLN A 238 12.77 -4.19 -11.35
N LEU A 239 11.48 -4.53 -11.35
CA LEU A 239 10.80 -5.11 -10.18
C LEU A 239 11.32 -6.50 -9.82
N ASN A 240 11.93 -7.24 -10.77
CA ASN A 240 12.60 -8.52 -10.51
C ASN A 240 13.66 -8.45 -9.39
N GLY A 241 14.29 -7.29 -9.18
CA GLY A 241 15.28 -7.07 -8.12
C GLY A 241 14.72 -6.61 -6.78
N PHE A 242 13.39 -6.43 -6.67
CA PHE A 242 12.75 -6.02 -5.43
C PHE A 242 12.48 -7.22 -4.54
N ASN A 243 12.60 -7.03 -3.23
CA ASN A 243 12.22 -8.02 -2.24
C ASN A 243 10.72 -8.02 -2.02
N VAL A 244 10.14 -9.22 -1.93
CA VAL A 244 8.75 -9.46 -1.56
C VAL A 244 8.67 -9.56 -0.04
N ILE A 245 7.90 -8.68 0.57
CA ILE A 245 7.69 -8.67 2.02
C ILE A 245 6.22 -8.99 2.30
N ILE A 246 5.95 -10.00 3.12
CA ILE A 246 4.59 -10.35 3.55
C ILE A 246 4.48 -10.09 5.05
N TYR A 247 3.41 -9.42 5.47
CA TYR A 247 3.17 -9.18 6.89
C TYR A 247 2.23 -10.24 7.47
N ASN A 248 2.65 -10.89 8.55
CA ASN A 248 1.85 -11.84 9.29
C ASN A 248 1.10 -11.12 10.43
N ASN A 249 -0.21 -10.96 10.26
CA ASN A 249 -1.08 -10.27 11.23
C ASN A 249 -1.17 -10.99 12.58
N LYS A 250 -1.02 -12.32 12.63
CA LYS A 250 -1.09 -13.09 13.89
C LYS A 250 0.14 -12.86 14.75
N GLU A 251 1.30 -12.73 14.11
CA GLU A 251 2.60 -12.57 14.78
C GLU A 251 3.03 -11.11 14.90
N ASN A 252 2.31 -10.20 14.26
CA ASN A 252 2.66 -8.79 14.12
C ASN A 252 4.10 -8.59 13.61
N LYS A 253 4.43 -9.30 12.53
CA LYS A 253 5.80 -9.40 12.02
C LYS A 253 5.83 -9.53 10.50
N GLU A 254 6.78 -8.87 9.86
CA GLU A 254 7.09 -9.03 8.46
C GLU A 254 8.06 -10.19 8.19
N TYR A 255 7.88 -10.80 7.02
CA TYR A 255 8.72 -11.86 6.47
C TYR A 255 9.26 -11.41 5.11
N ASP A 256 10.58 -11.45 4.95
CA ASP A 256 11.25 -11.16 3.69
C ASP A 256 11.44 -12.46 2.91
N PHE A 257 10.68 -12.62 1.82
CA PHE A 257 10.70 -13.81 0.97
C PHE A 257 11.79 -13.75 -0.11
N GLY A 258 12.67 -12.75 -0.05
CA GLY A 258 13.71 -12.54 -1.05
C GLY A 258 13.18 -11.84 -2.30
N ASN A 259 14.01 -11.78 -3.34
CA ASN A 259 13.68 -11.01 -4.53
C ASN A 259 12.65 -11.72 -5.44
N VAL A 260 11.88 -10.91 -6.17
CA VAL A 260 10.85 -11.38 -7.11
C VAL A 260 11.41 -12.41 -8.07
N LYS A 261 12.57 -12.17 -8.70
CA LYS A 261 13.17 -13.11 -9.67
C LYS A 261 13.34 -14.52 -9.09
N ASN A 262 13.85 -14.63 -7.87
CA ASN A 262 14.13 -15.92 -7.23
C ASN A 262 12.84 -16.66 -6.93
N LEU A 263 11.81 -15.96 -6.42
CA LEU A 263 10.49 -16.54 -6.15
C LEU A 263 9.80 -17.03 -7.43
N LEU A 264 9.93 -16.29 -8.52
CA LEU A 264 9.35 -16.72 -9.80
C LEU A 264 10.06 -17.93 -10.41
N ASN A 265 11.35 -18.11 -10.10
CA ASN A 265 12.11 -19.26 -10.56
C ASN A 265 11.84 -20.51 -9.71
N SER A 266 11.63 -20.37 -8.40
CA SER A 266 11.32 -21.53 -7.54
C SER A 266 9.97 -22.17 -7.89
N VAL A 267 8.96 -21.36 -8.22
CA VAL A 267 7.62 -21.86 -8.59
C VAL A 267 7.61 -22.66 -9.90
N LYS A 268 8.57 -22.44 -10.81
CA LYS A 268 8.65 -23.15 -12.09
C LYS A 268 9.34 -24.52 -12.01
N HIS A 269 10.04 -24.82 -10.92
CA HIS A 269 10.73 -26.10 -10.75
C HIS A 269 9.85 -27.16 -10.08
N ASP A 270 8.73 -26.75 -9.48
CA ASP A 270 7.76 -27.62 -8.80
C ASP A 270 6.49 -27.88 -9.65
N SER A 271 6.49 -27.48 -10.93
CA SER A 271 5.38 -27.62 -11.89
C SER A 271 5.69 -28.61 -13.01
#